data_AF-A0A069PWF0-F1
#
_entry.id   AF-A0A069PWF0-F1
#
_cell.length_a   1.000
_cell.length_b   1.000
_cell.length_c   1.000
_cell.angle_alpha   90.00
_cell.angle_beta   90.00
_cell.angle_gamma   90.00
#
_symmetry.space_group_name_H-M   'P 1'
#
loop_
_entity.id
_entity.type
_entity.pdbx_description
1 polymer ?
#
loop_
_entity_poly.entity_id
_entity_poly.type
_entity_poly.pdbx_seq_one_letter_code
_entity_poly.pdbx_strand_id
1 'polypeptide(L)'
;MDTIKAIGVWDTVGALGIPIYLDDENKDIDVFRFADTALNKKVQFGIHAISLDEQRTDFTPTFWDARDGITQVLFAGAHADVGGGYPVTESGLSDIACEWMLGRLADPAIGLQLKPQPWAFKPDFFGVSHEPWAQIPFSVRPRGPRGPIRFPADIGAHVSIARRMGIDPQTGQRVAVTPQYLPAALSEQLGANRVWVS
;
A
#
# COMPACT_ATOMS: atom_id res chain seq x y z
N MET A 1 31.62 8.08 -1.75
CA MET A 1 30.46 8.60 -2.52
C MET A 1 29.27 8.53 -1.61
N ASP A 2 28.45 9.57 -1.61
CA ASP A 2 27.28 9.64 -0.73
C ASP A 2 26.21 8.64 -1.19
N THR A 3 25.59 7.96 -0.23
CA THR A 3 24.51 6.99 -0.45
C THR A 3 23.33 7.32 0.44
N ILE A 4 22.13 6.98 -0.01
CA ILE A 4 20.92 7.02 0.80
C ILE A 4 20.73 5.61 1.34
N LYS A 5 20.71 5.46 2.67
CA LYS A 5 20.61 4.13 3.28
C LYS A 5 19.27 3.48 2.95
N ALA A 6 18.17 4.16 3.22
CA ALA A 6 16.84 3.65 2.91
C ALA A 6 15.89 4.77 2.49
N ILE A 7 14.89 4.42 1.69
CA ILE A 7 13.70 5.22 1.40
C ILE A 7 12.49 4.36 1.72
N GLY A 8 11.64 4.85 2.62
CA GLY A 8 10.34 4.25 2.94
C GLY A 8 9.22 5.12 2.39
N VAL A 9 8.29 4.54 1.65
CA VAL A 9 7.12 5.23 1.10
C VAL A 9 5.84 4.43 1.30
N TRP A 10 4.72 5.15 1.35
CA TRP A 10 3.38 4.58 1.41
C TRP A 10 2.61 4.99 0.16
N ASP A 11 2.12 3.99 -0.56
CA ASP A 11 1.19 4.06 -1.69
C ASP A 11 1.46 5.21 -2.67
N THR A 12 2.72 5.36 -3.10
CA THR A 12 3.15 6.38 -4.08
C THR A 12 2.22 6.41 -5.29
N VAL A 13 1.56 7.55 -5.50
CA VAL A 13 0.72 7.83 -6.65
C VAL A 13 1.56 8.58 -7.68
N GLY A 14 1.71 8.01 -8.88
CA GLY A 14 2.48 8.64 -9.96
C GLY A 14 1.67 9.50 -10.92
N ALA A 15 0.34 9.51 -10.76
CA ALA A 15 -0.51 10.51 -11.38
C ALA A 15 -0.30 11.84 -10.62
N LEU A 16 0.69 12.63 -11.03
CA LEU A 16 0.92 13.94 -10.45
C LEU A 16 -0.07 14.93 -11.05
N GLY A 17 -1.24 15.00 -10.43
CA GLY A 17 -2.02 16.23 -10.38
C GLY A 17 -2.38 16.44 -8.92
N ILE A 18 -2.01 17.57 -8.32
CA ILE A 18 -2.97 18.18 -7.40
C ILE A 18 -4.15 18.49 -8.30
N PRO A 19 -5.31 17.79 -8.21
CA PRO A 19 -6.47 18.26 -8.92
C PRO A 19 -6.76 19.58 -8.23
N ILE A 20 -6.46 20.70 -8.89
CA ILE A 20 -6.93 21.99 -8.42
C ILE A 20 -8.45 21.87 -8.57
N TYR A 21 -9.14 21.52 -7.48
CA TYR A 21 -10.60 21.37 -7.42
C TYR A 21 -11.31 22.74 -7.51
N LEU A 22 -10.64 23.75 -8.08
CA LEU A 22 -11.11 25.11 -8.26
C LEU A 22 -11.16 25.37 -9.77
N ASP A 23 -12.40 25.46 -10.25
CA ASP A 23 -12.89 26.06 -11.48
C ASP A 23 -12.08 25.97 -12.78
N ASP A 24 -12.84 25.58 -13.81
CA ASP A 24 -12.66 25.78 -15.24
C ASP A 24 -11.65 24.92 -16.02
N GLU A 25 -12.23 24.25 -17.04
CA GLU A 25 -11.60 23.73 -18.25
C GLU A 25 -10.57 22.59 -18.13
N ASN A 26 -11.10 21.37 -17.98
CA ASN A 26 -10.76 20.16 -18.77
C ASN A 26 -9.31 20.03 -19.32
N LYS A 27 -8.30 20.23 -18.47
CA LYS A 27 -6.89 19.99 -18.79
C LYS A 27 -6.23 19.30 -17.60
N ASP A 28 -6.42 17.98 -17.54
CA ASP A 28 -5.53 17.11 -16.77
C ASP A 28 -4.16 17.13 -17.45
N ILE A 29 -3.28 18.01 -16.96
CA ILE A 29 -1.93 18.17 -17.48
C ILE A 29 -1.05 17.08 -16.84
N ASP A 30 -0.92 15.95 -17.55
CA ASP A 30 -0.06 14.80 -17.22
C ASP A 30 1.44 15.11 -17.48
N VAL A 31 2.00 16.10 -16.77
CA VAL A 31 3.36 16.63 -17.04
C VAL A 31 4.46 15.92 -16.23
N PHE A 32 4.11 15.07 -15.27
CA PHE A 32 5.08 14.34 -14.44
C PHE A 32 4.67 12.87 -14.24
N ARG A 33 4.35 12.13 -15.30
CA ARG A 33 4.50 10.67 -15.24
C ARG A 33 5.90 10.42 -14.71
N PHE A 34 6.04 9.69 -13.60
CA PHE A 34 7.33 9.18 -13.17
C PHE A 34 7.89 8.34 -14.32
N ALA A 35 8.66 8.98 -15.20
CA ALA A 35 9.24 8.36 -16.39
C ALA A 35 10.37 7.39 -16.03
N ASP A 36 10.73 7.32 -14.74
CA ASP A 36 11.74 6.44 -14.20
C ASP A 36 11.21 5.77 -12.92
N THR A 37 10.76 4.51 -13.05
CA THR A 37 10.41 3.62 -11.93
C THR A 37 11.65 2.95 -11.34
N ALA A 38 12.84 3.16 -11.92
CA ALA A 38 14.09 2.64 -11.38
C ALA A 38 14.60 3.54 -10.27
N LEU A 39 14.43 3.09 -9.02
CA LEU A 39 14.98 3.81 -7.87
C LEU A 39 16.52 3.90 -7.98
N ASN A 40 17.06 5.13 -7.91
CA ASN A 40 18.48 5.43 -8.09
C ASN A 40 19.41 4.44 -7.36
N LYS A 41 20.48 4.00 -8.02
CA LYS A 41 21.47 3.04 -7.48
C LYS A 41 22.14 3.50 -6.18
N LYS A 42 22.10 4.79 -5.84
CA LYS A 42 22.59 5.32 -4.56
C LYS A 42 21.68 4.99 -3.38
N VAL A 43 20.44 4.58 -3.62
CA VAL A 43 19.51 4.11 -2.58
C VAL A 43 19.75 2.63 -2.34
N GLN A 44 20.20 2.26 -1.15
CA GLN A 44 20.49 0.86 -0.84
C GLN A 44 19.18 0.07 -0.63
N PHE A 45 18.24 0.63 0.11
CA PHE A 45 16.96 -0.02 0.42
C PHE A 45 15.76 0.86 0.02
N GLY A 46 14.85 0.32 -0.78
CA GLY A 46 13.56 0.94 -1.08
C GLY A 46 12.45 0.08 -0.48
N ILE A 47 11.64 0.65 0.41
CA ILE A 47 10.56 -0.04 1.10
C ILE A 47 9.25 0.67 0.76
N HIS A 48 8.28 -0.07 0.23
CA HIS A 48 7.01 0.48 -0.24
C HIS A 48 5.83 -0.33 0.31
N ALA A 49 5.00 0.31 1.15
CA ALA A 49 3.71 -0.23 1.57
C ALA A 49 2.61 0.25 0.62
N ILE A 50 1.82 -0.64 0.04
CA ILE A 50 0.94 -0.33 -1.10
C ILE A 50 -0.50 -0.73 -0.76
N SER A 51 -1.46 0.16 -1.05
CA SER A 51 -2.89 -0.12 -0.88
C SER A 51 -3.36 -1.17 -1.87
N LEU A 52 -4.10 -2.15 -1.36
CA LEU A 52 -4.70 -3.17 -2.20
C LEU A 52 -6.07 -2.77 -2.74
N ASP A 53 -6.86 -2.08 -1.91
CA ASP A 53 -8.30 -1.89 -2.16
C ASP A 53 -8.65 -0.53 -2.78
N GLU A 54 -7.70 0.39 -2.94
CA GLU A 54 -7.94 1.70 -3.54
C GLU A 54 -8.47 1.59 -4.98
N GLN A 55 -9.61 2.22 -5.26
CA GLN A 55 -10.30 2.15 -6.54
C GLN A 55 -10.36 3.46 -7.31
N ARG A 56 -9.93 4.60 -6.73
CA ARG A 56 -9.89 5.87 -7.43
C ARG A 56 -8.80 5.82 -8.48
N THR A 57 -9.14 6.04 -9.75
CA THR A 57 -8.18 6.02 -10.85
C THR A 57 -7.06 7.04 -10.65
N ASP A 58 -7.38 8.21 -10.08
CA ASP A 58 -6.43 9.27 -9.73
C ASP A 58 -5.39 8.83 -8.68
N PHE A 59 -5.62 7.71 -7.97
CA PHE A 59 -4.75 7.14 -6.94
C PHE A 59 -4.13 5.80 -7.41
N THR A 60 -3.85 5.70 -8.71
CA THR A 60 -3.12 4.58 -9.28
C THR A 60 -1.68 4.54 -8.74
N PRO A 61 -1.23 3.43 -8.14
CA PRO A 61 0.09 3.36 -7.52
C PRO A 61 1.18 3.27 -8.60
N THR A 62 2.36 3.76 -8.28
CA THR A 62 3.57 3.59 -9.09
C THR A 62 4.51 2.64 -8.39
N PHE A 63 4.72 1.48 -9.01
CA PHE A 63 5.66 0.47 -8.53
C PHE A 63 7.09 0.83 -8.95
N TRP A 64 8.05 0.48 -8.11
CA TRP A 64 9.46 0.48 -8.50
C TRP A 64 9.83 -0.76 -9.30
N ASP A 65 10.85 -0.62 -10.14
CA ASP A 65 11.48 -1.74 -10.82
C ASP A 65 12.13 -2.69 -9.79
N ALA A 66 11.97 -4.00 -10.04
CA ALA A 66 12.55 -5.04 -9.21
C ALA A 66 14.08 -4.98 -9.23
N ARG A 67 14.71 -4.90 -8.04
CA ARG A 67 16.15 -5.06 -7.84
C ARG A 67 16.46 -5.41 -6.39
N ASP A 68 17.67 -5.87 -6.12
CA ASP A 68 18.16 -6.08 -4.77
C ASP A 68 18.01 -4.82 -3.90
N GLY A 69 17.51 -5.02 -2.68
CA GLY A 69 17.21 -3.96 -1.72
C GLY A 69 15.84 -3.29 -1.90
N ILE A 70 15.08 -3.61 -2.95
CA ILE A 70 13.69 -3.15 -3.09
C ILE A 70 12.73 -4.16 -2.49
N THR A 71 11.77 -3.68 -1.69
CA THR A 71 10.71 -4.47 -1.08
C THR A 71 9.39 -3.72 -1.24
N GLN A 72 8.45 -4.31 -1.98
CA GLN A 72 7.12 -3.75 -2.23
C GLN A 72 6.08 -4.73 -1.69
N VAL A 73 5.17 -4.26 -0.83
CA VAL A 73 4.24 -5.11 -0.11
C VAL A 73 2.83 -4.52 -0.13
N LEU A 74 1.85 -5.34 -0.49
CA LEU A 74 0.43 -5.01 -0.47
C LEU A 74 -0.14 -5.09 0.95
N PHE A 75 -1.00 -4.14 1.30
CA PHE A 75 -1.77 -4.05 2.54
C PHE A 75 -3.25 -3.82 2.24
N ALA A 76 -4.13 -4.36 3.10
CA ALA A 76 -5.58 -4.15 2.98
C ALA A 76 -5.98 -2.69 3.22
N GLY A 77 -7.07 -2.25 2.59
CA GLY A 77 -7.62 -0.90 2.70
C GLY A 77 -7.22 0.03 1.55
N ALA A 78 -7.82 1.22 1.52
CA ALA A 78 -7.58 2.29 0.55
C ALA A 78 -6.27 3.07 0.84
N HIS A 79 -6.00 4.12 0.06
CA HIS A 79 -4.76 4.91 0.17
C HIS A 79 -4.42 5.35 1.60
N ALA A 80 -5.39 5.95 2.31
CA ALA A 80 -5.21 6.42 3.68
C ALA A 80 -5.35 5.32 4.75
N ASP A 81 -5.89 4.15 4.41
CA ASP A 81 -5.84 2.96 5.27
C ASP A 81 -4.44 2.33 5.30
N VAL A 82 -3.56 2.70 4.36
CA VAL A 82 -2.16 2.25 4.34
C VAL A 82 -1.22 3.40 4.72
N GLY A 83 -1.40 4.59 4.13
CA GLY A 83 -0.57 5.77 4.40
C GLY A 83 -0.90 6.52 5.70
N GLY A 84 -2.04 6.24 6.31
CA GLY A 84 -2.58 7.01 7.44
C GLY A 84 -3.32 8.28 6.97
N GLY A 85 -4.10 8.86 7.89
CA GLY A 85 -4.87 10.09 7.63
C GLY A 85 -6.32 10.04 8.15
N TYR A 86 -6.83 8.84 8.46
CA TYR A 86 -8.10 8.66 9.15
C TYR A 86 -7.98 8.88 10.68
N PRO A 87 -9.10 9.08 11.39
CA PRO A 87 -9.10 9.18 12.85
C PRO A 87 -8.41 7.99 13.53
N VAL A 88 -7.78 8.24 14.68
CA VAL A 88 -7.08 7.20 15.47
C VAL A 88 -8.00 6.05 15.91
N THR A 89 -9.32 6.27 15.99
CA THR A 89 -10.30 5.21 16.28
C THR A 89 -10.50 4.24 15.11
N GLU A 90 -10.01 4.59 13.92
CA GLU A 90 -10.19 3.89 12.65
C GLU A 90 -8.83 3.55 12.00
N SER A 91 -7.71 3.80 12.69
CA SER A 91 -6.34 3.66 12.16
C SER A 91 -5.80 2.23 12.10
N GLY A 92 -6.62 1.23 12.45
CA GLY A 92 -6.14 -0.15 12.65
C GLY A 92 -5.41 -0.75 11.45
N LEU A 93 -5.84 -0.43 10.22
CA LEU A 93 -5.15 -0.85 8.99
C LEU A 93 -3.85 -0.07 8.76
N SER A 94 -3.85 1.24 8.97
CA SER A 94 -2.65 2.08 8.75
C SER A 94 -1.58 1.83 9.80
N ASP A 95 -1.99 1.46 11.02
CA ASP A 95 -1.10 1.08 12.10
C ASP A 95 -0.34 -0.20 11.76
N ILE A 96 -0.97 -1.16 11.06
CA ILE A 96 -0.29 -2.36 10.55
C ILE A 96 0.81 -1.97 9.55
N ALA A 97 0.48 -1.12 8.56
CA ALA A 97 1.45 -0.71 7.54
C ALA A 97 2.60 0.12 8.13
N CYS A 98 2.29 0.98 9.10
CA CYS A 98 3.28 1.79 9.81
C CYS A 98 4.20 0.93 10.68
N GLU A 99 3.64 0.01 11.47
CA GLU A 99 4.41 -0.95 12.28
C GLU A 99 5.36 -1.78 11.40
N TRP A 100 4.87 -2.29 10.27
CA TRP A 100 5.70 -3.01 9.31
C TRP A 100 6.83 -2.14 8.77
N MET A 101 6.55 -0.92 8.30
CA MET A 101 7.58 -0.01 7.78
C MET A 101 8.66 0.28 8.82
N LEU A 102 8.27 0.57 10.06
CA LEU A 102 9.20 0.80 11.15
C LEU A 102 10.05 -0.44 11.44
N GLY A 103 9.47 -1.63 11.43
CA GLY A 103 10.20 -2.89 11.55
C GLY A 103 11.23 -3.07 10.44
N ARG A 104 10.88 -2.77 9.18
CA ARG A 104 11.81 -2.82 8.05
C ARG A 104 12.94 -1.81 8.23
N LEU A 105 12.65 -0.58 8.61
CA LEU A 105 13.68 0.46 8.81
C LEU A 105 14.60 0.16 9.99
N ALA A 106 14.07 -0.48 11.04
CA ALA A 106 14.84 -0.88 12.22
C ALA A 106 15.67 -2.15 12.02
N ASP A 107 15.45 -2.90 10.94
CA ASP A 107 16.23 -4.10 10.60
C ASP A 107 17.74 -3.80 10.68
N PRO A 108 18.57 -4.69 11.25
CA PRO A 108 20.01 -4.47 11.39
C PRO A 108 20.74 -4.10 10.09
N ALA A 109 20.23 -4.50 8.92
CA ALA A 109 20.79 -4.13 7.63
C ALA A 109 20.60 -2.63 7.29
N ILE A 110 19.54 -2.00 7.80
CA ILE A 110 19.23 -0.57 7.65
C ILE A 110 19.71 0.23 8.87
N GLY A 111 19.31 -0.19 10.07
CA GLY A 111 19.81 0.30 11.35
C GLY A 111 19.17 1.60 11.85
N LEU A 112 17.95 1.95 11.42
CA LEU A 112 17.25 3.11 11.96
C LEU A 112 16.96 2.91 13.44
N GLN A 113 17.53 3.77 14.29
CA GLN A 113 17.29 3.73 15.72
C GLN A 113 15.98 4.45 16.04
N LEU A 114 14.97 3.66 16.37
CA LEU A 114 13.67 4.18 16.74
C LEU A 114 13.61 4.50 18.24
N LYS A 115 12.90 5.57 18.62
CA LYS A 115 12.70 5.89 20.03
C LYS A 115 11.91 4.77 20.71
N PRO A 116 12.17 4.46 21.99
CA PRO A 116 11.37 3.49 22.72
C PRO A 116 9.89 3.89 22.73
N GLN A 117 9.03 2.88 22.58
CA GLN A 117 7.57 2.91 22.72
C GLN A 117 7.13 3.60 24.05
N PRO A 118 5.93 4.21 24.11
CA PRO A 118 4.79 3.87 23.26
C PRO A 118 4.58 4.77 22.04
N TRP A 119 4.56 4.16 20.86
CA TRP A 119 3.77 4.63 19.72
C TRP A 119 2.37 4.06 19.91
N ALA A 120 1.36 4.91 19.92
CA ALA A 120 -0.02 4.52 20.25
C ALA A 120 -0.73 3.74 19.13
N PHE A 121 -0.02 2.84 18.45
CA PHE A 121 -0.59 2.00 17.40
C PHE A 121 -1.57 1.00 17.99
N LYS A 122 -2.66 0.76 17.26
CA LYS A 122 -3.64 -0.29 17.53
C LYS A 122 -3.86 -1.10 16.25
N PRO A 123 -2.85 -1.88 15.80
CA PRO A 123 -2.96 -2.66 14.57
C PRO A 123 -4.16 -3.61 14.66
N ASP A 124 -5.07 -3.51 13.70
CA ASP A 124 -6.28 -4.34 13.65
C ASP A 124 -6.57 -4.72 12.19
N PHE A 125 -6.35 -5.99 11.86
CA PHE A 125 -6.58 -6.49 10.51
C PHE A 125 -8.07 -6.64 10.20
N PHE A 126 -8.96 -6.56 11.19
CA PHE A 126 -10.41 -6.40 11.03
C PHE A 126 -10.87 -4.94 11.14
N GLY A 127 -9.93 -4.00 11.25
CA GLY A 127 -10.22 -2.58 11.32
C GLY A 127 -11.03 -2.06 10.13
N VAL A 128 -11.57 -0.86 10.30
CA VAL A 128 -12.37 -0.18 9.27
C VAL A 128 -11.57 -0.10 7.98
N SER A 129 -12.18 -0.50 6.87
CA SER A 129 -11.67 -0.28 5.52
C SER A 129 -12.53 0.79 4.89
N HIS A 130 -11.92 1.90 4.50
CA HIS A 130 -12.65 3.01 3.94
C HIS A 130 -12.83 2.85 2.44
N GLU A 131 -13.92 3.41 1.93
CA GLU A 131 -14.25 3.40 0.51
C GLU A 131 -14.32 4.85 -0.02
N PRO A 132 -13.20 5.59 -0.08
CA PRO A 132 -13.22 6.99 -0.52
C PRO A 132 -13.76 7.15 -1.95
N TRP A 133 -13.68 6.12 -2.79
CA TRP A 133 -14.31 6.07 -4.11
C TRP A 133 -15.84 6.05 -4.10
N ALA A 134 -16.47 5.75 -2.96
CA ALA A 134 -17.94 5.80 -2.82
C ALA A 134 -18.44 7.21 -2.48
N GLN A 135 -17.53 8.15 -2.18
CA GLN A 135 -17.85 9.52 -1.80
C GLN A 135 -17.62 10.51 -2.94
N ILE A 136 -18.37 11.62 -2.95
CA ILE A 136 -18.17 12.73 -3.90
C ILE A 136 -16.83 13.42 -3.57
N PRO A 137 -16.02 13.81 -4.58
CA PRO A 137 -16.29 13.78 -6.02
C PRO A 137 -15.90 12.48 -6.72
N PHE A 138 -15.33 11.50 -6.03
CA PHE A 138 -14.79 10.29 -6.65
C PHE A 138 -15.86 9.29 -7.12
N SER A 139 -17.05 9.31 -6.50
CA SER A 139 -18.15 8.41 -6.87
C SER A 139 -18.70 8.63 -8.28
N VAL A 140 -18.48 9.82 -8.85
CA VAL A 140 -18.89 10.21 -10.22
C VAL A 140 -17.72 10.18 -11.22
N ARG A 141 -16.52 9.82 -10.78
CA ARG A 141 -15.33 9.69 -11.62
C ARG A 141 -15.07 8.23 -12.02
N PRO A 142 -14.23 7.98 -13.03
CA PRO A 142 -13.71 6.64 -13.28
C PRO A 142 -13.11 6.01 -12.02
N ARG A 143 -13.53 4.78 -11.74
CA ARG A 143 -13.08 3.99 -10.59
C ARG A 143 -13.21 2.50 -10.88
N GLY A 144 -12.46 1.70 -10.15
CA GLY A 144 -12.55 0.24 -10.18
C GLY A 144 -11.37 -0.39 -9.45
N PRO A 145 -11.41 -1.72 -9.23
CA PRO A 145 -10.27 -2.43 -8.64
C PRO A 145 -8.98 -2.15 -9.42
N ARG A 146 -7.81 -2.28 -8.79
CA ARG A 146 -6.47 -2.10 -9.41
C ARG A 146 -6.13 -3.11 -10.54
N GLY A 147 -7.14 -3.72 -11.17
CA GLY A 147 -7.09 -4.89 -12.07
C GLY A 147 -6.63 -4.74 -13.53
N PRO A 148 -6.60 -3.57 -14.20
CA PRO A 148 -5.84 -3.51 -15.46
C PRO A 148 -4.32 -3.43 -15.19
N ILE A 149 -3.89 -3.19 -13.95
CA ILE A 149 -2.47 -3.14 -13.58
C ILE A 149 -2.06 -4.52 -13.09
N ARG A 150 -1.16 -5.17 -13.83
CA ARG A 150 -0.51 -6.39 -13.32
C ARG A 150 0.44 -5.98 -12.21
N PHE A 151 0.24 -6.52 -11.01
CA PHE A 151 1.23 -6.36 -9.97
C PHE A 151 2.59 -6.92 -10.43
N PRO A 152 3.72 -6.31 -10.03
CA PRO A 152 5.04 -6.91 -10.23
C PRO A 152 5.08 -8.35 -9.73
N ALA A 153 5.82 -9.23 -10.43
CA ALA A 153 5.86 -10.64 -10.10
C ALA A 153 6.48 -10.92 -8.70
N ASP A 154 7.31 -10.00 -8.22
CA ASP A 154 8.02 -10.01 -6.94
C ASP A 154 7.28 -9.26 -5.82
N ILE A 155 6.07 -8.75 -6.07
CA ILE A 155 5.31 -8.06 -5.02
C ILE A 155 4.96 -9.03 -3.88
N GLY A 156 5.18 -8.59 -2.64
CA GLY A 156 4.72 -9.30 -1.46
C GLY A 156 3.28 -8.93 -1.11
N ALA A 157 2.61 -9.77 -0.32
CA ALA A 157 1.37 -9.42 0.35
C ALA A 157 1.54 -9.58 1.85
N HIS A 158 1.15 -8.57 2.63
CA HIS A 158 1.30 -8.63 4.07
C HIS A 158 0.38 -9.68 4.68
N VAL A 159 0.87 -10.36 5.72
CA VAL A 159 0.17 -11.43 6.43
C VAL A 159 -1.21 -11.02 6.97
N SER A 160 -1.42 -9.73 7.24
CA SER A 160 -2.71 -9.20 7.68
C SER A 160 -3.83 -9.39 6.65
N ILE A 161 -3.53 -9.40 5.35
CA ILE A 161 -4.50 -9.67 4.29
C ILE A 161 -5.02 -11.10 4.44
N ALA A 162 -4.13 -12.09 4.57
CA ALA A 162 -4.52 -13.49 4.78
C ALA A 162 -5.43 -13.63 6.01
N ARG A 163 -5.03 -13.03 7.14
CA ARG A 163 -5.82 -13.05 8.38
C ARG A 163 -7.20 -12.43 8.19
N ARG A 164 -7.29 -11.28 7.52
CA ARG A 164 -8.55 -10.60 7.21
C ARG A 164 -9.45 -11.44 6.28
N MET A 165 -8.87 -12.18 5.34
CA MET A 165 -9.58 -13.12 4.46
C MET A 165 -10.03 -14.41 5.18
N GLY A 166 -9.63 -14.62 6.44
CA GLY A 166 -9.85 -15.88 7.13
C GLY A 166 -8.96 -16.99 6.57
N ILE A 167 -7.69 -16.70 6.28
CA ILE A 167 -6.69 -17.67 5.85
C ILE A 167 -5.56 -17.65 6.88
N ASP A 168 -5.22 -18.81 7.42
CA ASP A 168 -4.00 -18.98 8.21
C ASP A 168 -2.79 -18.80 7.28
N PRO A 169 -1.93 -17.80 7.52
CA PRO A 169 -0.79 -17.52 6.63
C PRO A 169 0.31 -18.58 6.67
N GLN A 170 0.37 -19.42 7.71
CA GLN A 170 1.36 -20.49 7.82
C GLN A 170 0.86 -21.77 7.16
N THR A 171 -0.39 -22.14 7.42
CA THR A 171 -0.96 -23.43 6.95
C THR A 171 -1.76 -23.31 5.65
N GLY A 172 -2.16 -22.10 5.27
CA GLY A 172 -3.07 -21.82 4.15
C GLY A 172 -4.52 -22.25 4.41
N GLN A 173 -4.84 -22.77 5.60
CA GLN A 173 -6.19 -23.24 5.92
C GLN A 173 -7.16 -22.08 6.12
N ARG A 174 -8.43 -22.32 5.78
CA ARG A 174 -9.48 -21.33 6.00
C ARG A 174 -9.98 -21.36 7.44
N VAL A 175 -10.15 -20.18 8.01
CA VAL A 175 -10.74 -19.92 9.33
C VAL A 175 -11.98 -19.07 9.11
N ALA A 176 -13.07 -19.38 9.82
CA ALA A 176 -14.30 -18.60 9.72
C ALA A 176 -14.06 -17.18 10.26
N VAL A 177 -14.39 -16.17 9.45
CA VAL A 177 -14.30 -14.75 9.80
C VAL A 177 -15.56 -14.03 9.33
N THR A 178 -15.99 -13.03 10.10
CA THR A 178 -17.15 -12.19 9.79
C THR A 178 -16.79 -10.73 10.12
N PRO A 179 -16.92 -9.78 9.18
CA PRO A 179 -17.35 -9.97 7.78
C PRO A 179 -16.28 -10.67 6.92
N GLN A 180 -16.72 -11.30 5.83
CA GLN A 180 -15.80 -11.92 4.87
C GLN A 180 -15.15 -10.84 4.00
N TYR A 181 -13.83 -10.77 4.01
CA TYR A 181 -13.06 -9.88 3.15
C TYR A 181 -12.59 -10.63 1.89
N LEU A 182 -13.02 -10.15 0.72
CA LEU A 182 -12.68 -10.70 -0.59
C LEU A 182 -12.22 -9.56 -1.52
N PRO A 183 -10.92 -9.20 -1.47
CA PRO A 183 -10.41 -8.09 -2.25
C PRO A 183 -10.54 -8.35 -3.75
N ALA A 184 -11.23 -7.45 -4.45
CA ALA A 184 -11.53 -7.59 -5.87
C ALA A 184 -10.26 -7.69 -6.73
N ALA A 185 -9.25 -6.85 -6.43
CA ALA A 185 -7.95 -6.88 -7.12
C ALA A 185 -7.20 -8.21 -6.97
N LEU A 186 -7.40 -8.92 -5.86
CA LEU A 186 -6.80 -10.23 -5.63
C LEU A 186 -7.61 -11.37 -6.25
N SER A 187 -8.93 -11.23 -6.38
CA SER A 187 -9.80 -12.28 -6.94
C SER A 187 -9.45 -12.63 -8.39
N GLU A 188 -8.87 -11.68 -9.14
CA GLU A 188 -8.44 -11.89 -10.53
C GLU A 188 -6.97 -12.33 -10.68
N GLN A 189 -6.10 -12.07 -9.68
CA GLN A 189 -4.64 -12.22 -9.82
C GLN A 189 -3.98 -13.24 -8.87
N LEU A 190 -4.55 -13.61 -7.72
CA LEU A 190 -3.87 -14.42 -6.68
C LEU A 190 -3.96 -15.95 -6.81
N GLY A 191 -4.32 -16.47 -7.98
CA GLY A 191 -4.28 -17.91 -8.24
C GLY A 191 -2.86 -18.52 -8.26
N ALA A 192 -1.81 -17.71 -8.47
CA ALA A 192 -0.49 -18.24 -8.85
C ALA A 192 0.67 -17.97 -7.87
N ASN A 193 0.74 -16.83 -7.18
CA ASN A 193 1.94 -16.46 -6.40
C ASN A 193 1.54 -15.99 -4.98
N ARG A 194 1.91 -16.75 -3.94
CA ARG A 194 1.70 -16.35 -2.55
C ARG A 194 3.02 -16.33 -1.79
N VAL A 195 3.60 -15.14 -1.63
CA VAL A 195 4.62 -14.89 -0.61
C VAL A 195 3.97 -13.98 0.43
N TRP A 196 3.45 -14.58 1.50
CA TRP A 196 3.00 -13.82 2.67
C TRP A 196 4.23 -13.32 3.41
N VAL A 197 4.29 -12.02 3.64
CA VAL A 197 5.39 -11.39 4.39
C VAL A 197 4.87 -10.87 5.72
N SER A 198 5.65 -11.10 6.77
CA SER A 198 5.46 -10.52 8.10
C SER A 198 6.17 -9.19 8.24
#